data_AF-A0AAV4HG13-F1
#
_entry.id   AF-A0AAV4HG13-F1
#
_cell.length_a   1.000
_cell.length_b   1.000
_cell.length_c   1.000
_cell.angle_alpha   90.00
_cell.angle_beta   90.00
_cell.angle_gamma   90.00
#
_symmetry.space_group_name_H-M   'P 1'
#
loop_
_entity.id
_entity.type
_entity.pdbx_description
1 polymer ?
#
loop_
_entity_poly.entity_id
_entity_poly.type
_entity_poly.pdbx_seq_one_letter_code
_entity_poly.pdbx_strand_id
1 'polypeptide(L)'
;MKSIDRNVLKEDIINSSVLEKVQNATSVSVKVNVFNTVLADVINKHAPIVNRKIVIRSNKQWYTDDIRKAKKIQRSAEKKWRKTHLEVHRQAFVNARKNTNKLITGAKQIYTKNKISDSKSNPKELFRIVNGLIKHSKPGADLPQSNDNRELATKFADYFDNKIEHIKATTERILSEAVLLRARF
;
A
#
# COMPACT_ATOMS: atom_id res chain seq x y z
N MET A 1 6.79 12.27 11.39
CA MET A 1 7.93 12.85 12.14
C MET A 1 8.14 11.98 13.37
N LYS A 2 9.39 11.71 13.78
CA LYS A 2 9.63 11.14 15.12
C LYS A 2 9.05 12.12 16.14
N SER A 3 8.37 11.61 17.16
CA SER A 3 7.90 12.48 18.24
C SER A 3 9.12 13.00 18.98
N ILE A 4 9.25 14.32 19.11
CA ILE A 4 10.31 14.93 19.91
C ILE A 4 9.88 14.79 21.38
N ASP A 5 10.75 14.22 22.20
CA ASP A 5 10.54 14.23 23.65
C ASP A 5 10.80 15.65 24.18
N ARG A 6 9.74 16.28 24.68
CA ARG A 6 9.82 17.66 25.16
C ARG A 6 10.58 17.78 26.47
N ASN A 7 10.66 16.73 27.28
CA ASN A 7 11.37 16.78 28.55
C ASN A 7 12.88 16.71 28.32
N VAL A 8 13.32 15.77 27.48
CA VAL A 8 14.74 15.63 27.12
C VAL A 8 15.25 16.87 26.38
N LEU A 9 14.45 17.45 25.47
CA LEU A 9 14.82 18.70 24.80
C LEU A 9 14.99 19.86 25.80
N LYS A 10 14.11 19.96 26.80
CA LYS A 10 14.24 21.00 27.84
C LYS A 10 15.51 20.82 28.65
N GLU A 11 15.80 19.60 29.07
CA GLU A 11 17.04 19.29 29.80
C GLU A 11 18.27 19.62 28.96
N ASP A 12 18.29 19.24 27.68
CA ASP A 12 19.40 19.53 26.78
C ASP A 12 19.55 21.04 26.50
N ILE A 13 18.46 21.82 26.49
CA ILE A 13 18.53 23.29 26.38
C ILE A 13 19.09 23.90 27.68
N ILE A 14 18.64 23.44 28.84
CA ILE A 14 19.13 23.92 30.14
C ILE A 14 20.61 23.59 30.32
N ASN A 15 21.03 22.40 29.89
CA ASN A 15 22.41 21.95 29.94
C ASN A 15 23.27 22.52 28.81
N SER A 16 22.66 23.02 27.73
CA SER A 16 23.38 23.78 26.72
C SER A 16 23.84 25.06 27.38
N SER A 17 25.15 25.29 27.43
CA SER A 17 25.79 26.49 28.00
C SER A 17 25.47 27.78 27.22
N VAL A 18 24.30 27.84 26.57
CA VAL A 18 23.79 28.95 25.76
C VAL A 18 23.76 30.25 26.58
N LEU A 19 23.31 30.20 27.84
CA LEU A 19 23.24 31.38 28.71
C LEU A 19 24.64 31.94 29.01
N GLU A 20 25.57 31.07 29.40
CA GLU A 20 26.97 31.44 29.69
C GLU A 20 27.68 31.99 28.44
N LYS A 21 27.54 31.31 27.30
CA LYS A 21 28.14 31.71 26.02
C LYS A 21 27.56 33.03 25.50
N VAL A 22 26.28 33.30 25.74
CA VAL A 22 25.63 34.57 25.36
C VAL A 22 26.03 35.71 26.31
N GLN A 23 26.18 35.46 27.61
CA GLN A 23 26.62 36.49 28.57
C GLN A 23 28.05 36.95 28.30
N ASN A 24 28.94 36.03 27.88
CA ASN A 24 30.35 36.31 27.60
C ASN A 24 30.61 36.97 26.23
N ALA A 25 29.59 37.11 25.39
CA ALA A 25 29.75 37.72 24.07
C ALA A 25 29.76 39.26 24.13
N THR A 26 30.66 39.88 23.37
CA THR A 26 31.00 41.32 23.43
C THR A 26 29.98 42.24 22.75
N SER A 27 29.21 41.76 21.77
CA SER A 27 28.24 42.58 21.04
C SER A 27 26.89 41.88 20.86
N VAL A 28 25.82 42.66 20.68
CA VAL A 28 24.46 42.14 20.48
C VAL A 28 24.39 41.20 19.27
N SER A 29 25.09 41.51 18.19
CA SER A 29 25.15 40.65 17.00
C SER A 29 25.78 39.29 17.31
N VAL A 30 26.90 39.28 18.05
CA VAL A 30 27.58 38.05 18.45
C VAL A 30 26.72 37.22 19.41
N LYS A 31 26.00 37.87 20.33
CA LYS A 31 25.04 37.22 21.23
C LYS A 31 23.96 36.46 20.48
N VAL A 32 23.33 37.11 19.49
CA VAL A 32 22.29 36.49 18.66
C VAL A 32 22.85 35.31 17.86
N ASN A 33 24.05 35.45 17.31
CA ASN A 33 24.67 34.38 16.53
C ASN A 33 25.02 33.14 17.37
N VAL A 34 25.56 33.36 18.58
CA VAL A 34 25.86 32.29 19.54
C VAL A 34 24.59 31.57 19.97
N PHE A 35 23.54 32.33 20.30
CA PHE A 35 22.25 31.78 20.67
C PHE A 35 21.66 30.89 19.57
N ASN A 36 21.62 31.40 18.33
CA ASN A 36 21.08 30.67 17.18
C ASN A 36 21.87 29.41 16.87
N THR A 37 23.21 29.47 16.92
CA THR A 37 24.08 28.33 16.64
C THR A 37 23.89 27.22 17.68
N VAL A 38 23.95 27.56 18.98
CA VAL A 38 23.81 26.55 20.05
C VAL A 38 22.43 25.90 20.03
N LEU A 39 21.36 26.68 19.82
CA LEU A 39 20.02 26.10 19.70
C LEU A 39 19.86 25.28 18.43
N ALA A 40 20.46 25.68 17.31
CA ALA A 40 20.46 24.87 16.10
C ALA A 40 21.13 23.51 16.33
N ASP A 41 22.24 23.46 17.08
CA ASP A 41 22.93 22.21 17.42
C ASP A 41 22.07 21.31 18.31
N VAL A 42 21.46 21.87 19.36
CA VAL A 42 20.53 21.13 20.23
C VAL A 42 19.34 20.60 19.44
N ILE A 43 18.74 21.42 18.58
CA ILE A 43 17.63 21.00 17.72
C ILE A 43 18.08 19.91 16.75
N ASN A 44 19.26 20.02 16.15
CA ASN A 44 19.78 19.04 15.21
C ASN A 44 20.07 17.68 15.88
N LYS A 45 20.41 17.66 17.19
CA LYS A 45 20.51 16.44 18.01
C LYS A 45 19.18 15.70 18.10
N HIS A 46 18.07 16.41 18.32
CA HIS A 46 16.74 15.80 18.51
C HIS A 46 15.95 15.59 17.21
N ALA A 47 16.15 16.47 16.25
CA ALA A 47 15.43 16.53 14.99
C ALA A 47 16.40 16.83 13.84
N PRO A 48 17.32 15.89 13.52
CA PRO A 48 18.29 16.11 12.47
C PRO A 48 17.61 16.33 11.13
N ILE A 49 18.20 17.20 10.32
CA ILE A 49 17.74 17.41 8.95
C ILE A 49 18.02 16.13 8.16
N VAL A 50 16.96 15.40 7.81
CA VAL A 50 17.05 14.19 7.01
C VAL A 50 16.52 14.48 5.61
N ASN A 51 17.41 14.42 4.62
CA ASN A 51 17.02 14.45 3.22
C ASN A 51 16.30 13.15 2.86
N ARG A 52 15.07 13.27 2.36
CA ARG A 52 14.27 12.12 1.92
C ARG A 52 14.01 12.23 0.44
N LYS A 53 14.38 11.19 -0.31
CA LYS A 53 13.96 11.05 -1.71
C LYS A 53 12.46 10.74 -1.74
N ILE A 54 11.67 11.70 -2.21
CA ILE A 54 10.24 11.52 -2.43
C ILE A 54 10.05 11.10 -3.88
N VAL A 55 9.48 9.91 -4.09
CA VAL A 55 9.09 9.48 -5.43
C VAL A 55 7.79 10.19 -5.79
N ILE A 56 7.87 11.19 -6.65
CA ILE A 56 6.69 11.82 -7.24
C ILE A 56 6.11 10.83 -8.25
N ARG A 57 4.95 10.26 -7.92
CA ARG A 57 4.21 9.39 -8.84
C ARG A 57 3.16 10.23 -9.53
N SER A 58 3.20 10.27 -10.87
CA SER A 58 2.10 10.86 -11.63
C SER A 58 0.80 10.13 -11.29
N ASN A 59 -0.29 10.89 -11.21
CA ASN A 59 -1.60 10.28 -11.04
C ASN A 59 -1.90 9.45 -12.30
N LYS A 60 -2.44 8.25 -12.08
CA LYS A 60 -2.91 7.41 -13.18
C LYS A 60 -4.02 8.16 -13.92
N GLN A 61 -4.07 8.08 -15.24
CA GLN A 61 -5.07 8.79 -16.06
C GLN A 61 -6.53 8.52 -15.65
N TRP A 62 -6.84 7.34 -15.10
CA TRP A 62 -8.20 7.01 -14.62
C TRP A 62 -8.51 7.53 -13.20
N TYR A 63 -7.55 8.16 -12.53
CA TYR A 63 -7.73 8.64 -11.16
C TYR A 63 -8.36 10.03 -11.12
N THR A 64 -9.67 10.08 -11.01
CA THR A 64 -10.46 11.31 -10.99
C THR A 64 -10.63 11.90 -9.59
N ASP A 65 -11.06 13.16 -9.54
CA ASP A 65 -11.35 13.88 -8.30
C ASP A 65 -12.48 13.23 -7.49
N ASP A 66 -13.45 12.60 -8.15
CA ASP A 66 -14.54 11.89 -7.48
C ASP A 66 -14.05 10.64 -6.76
N ILE A 67 -13.10 9.91 -7.34
CA ILE A 67 -12.43 8.80 -6.65
C ILE A 67 -11.65 9.33 -5.45
N ARG A 68 -11.00 10.49 -5.58
CA ARG A 68 -10.29 11.12 -4.46
C ARG A 68 -11.24 11.49 -3.32
N LYS A 69 -12.39 12.11 -3.63
CA LYS A 69 -13.44 12.44 -2.66
C LYS A 69 -14.01 11.17 -2.00
N ALA A 70 -14.35 10.15 -2.77
CA ALA A 70 -14.86 8.88 -2.25
C ALA A 70 -13.87 8.19 -1.30
N LYS A 71 -12.57 8.15 -1.66
CA LYS A 71 -11.52 7.63 -0.77
C LYS A 71 -11.37 8.43 0.51
N LYS A 72 -11.55 9.76 0.46
CA LYS A 72 -11.53 10.61 1.67
C LYS A 72 -12.67 10.24 2.62
N ILE A 73 -13.88 10.05 2.08
CA ILE A 73 -15.06 9.61 2.83
C ILE A 73 -14.82 8.21 3.41
N GLN A 74 -14.33 7.26 2.60
CA GLN A 74 -14.01 5.89 3.05
C GLN A 74 -13.03 5.90 4.23
N ARG A 75 -11.94 6.66 4.15
CA ARG A 75 -10.96 6.78 5.24
C ARG A 75 -11.55 7.41 6.50
N SER A 76 -12.44 8.39 6.34
CA SER A 76 -13.13 9.02 7.48
C SER A 76 -14.04 8.00 8.19
N ALA A 77 -14.84 7.26 7.43
CA ALA A 77 -15.71 6.21 7.95
C ALA A 77 -14.90 5.09 8.62
N GLU A 78 -13.78 4.68 8.01
CA GLU A 78 -12.88 3.67 8.60
C GLU A 78 -12.31 4.14 9.93
N LYS A 79 -11.80 5.39 10.02
CA LYS A 79 -11.30 5.96 11.27
C LYS A 79 -12.38 5.99 12.35
N LYS A 80 -13.61 6.38 11.99
CA LYS A 80 -14.73 6.40 12.93
C LYS A 80 -15.04 5.00 13.46
N TRP A 81 -15.11 4.00 12.58
CA TRP A 81 -15.31 2.61 12.98
C TRP A 81 -14.18 2.08 13.86
N ARG A 82 -12.90 2.31 13.51
CA ARG A 82 -11.75 1.90 14.33
C ARG A 82 -11.70 2.55 15.71
N LYS A 83 -12.32 3.72 15.90
CA LYS A 83 -12.40 4.38 17.21
C LYS A 83 -13.54 3.85 18.08
N THR A 84 -14.65 3.47 17.46
CA THR A 84 -15.93 3.23 18.17
C THR A 84 -16.32 1.77 18.23
N HIS A 85 -15.86 0.95 17.27
CA HIS A 85 -16.21 -0.45 17.09
C HIS A 85 -17.72 -0.77 16.95
N LEU A 86 -18.56 0.25 16.73
CA LEU A 86 -20.00 0.07 16.55
C LEU A 86 -20.36 -0.47 15.16
N GLU A 87 -21.35 -1.35 15.09
CA GLU A 87 -21.79 -1.99 13.84
C GLU A 87 -22.33 -0.96 12.83
N VAL A 88 -23.04 0.06 13.28
CA VAL A 88 -23.53 1.15 12.40
C VAL A 88 -22.35 1.84 11.68
N HIS A 89 -21.23 2.03 12.35
CA HIS A 89 -20.03 2.62 11.75
C HIS A 89 -19.30 1.64 10.83
N ARG A 90 -19.32 0.34 11.14
CA ARG A 90 -18.84 -0.71 10.23
C ARG A 90 -19.64 -0.71 8.92
N GLN A 91 -20.97 -0.67 8.99
CA GLN A 91 -21.84 -0.61 7.82
C GLN A 91 -21.56 0.63 6.96
N ALA A 92 -21.43 1.80 7.59
CA ALA A 92 -21.06 3.04 6.89
C ALA A 92 -19.70 2.92 6.15
N PHE A 93 -18.70 2.31 6.79
CA PHE A 93 -17.40 2.05 6.16
C PHE A 93 -17.52 1.07 4.98
N VAL A 94 -18.26 -0.03 5.15
CA VAL A 94 -18.50 -1.02 4.08
C VAL A 94 -19.18 -0.36 2.87
N ASN A 95 -20.18 0.48 3.10
CA ASN A 95 -20.87 1.21 2.04
C ASN A 95 -19.95 2.20 1.33
N ALA A 96 -19.14 2.97 2.07
CA ALA A 96 -18.16 3.88 1.49
C ALA A 96 -17.07 3.13 0.68
N ARG A 97 -16.65 1.95 1.13
CA ARG A 97 -15.73 1.06 0.40
C ARG A 97 -16.36 0.54 -0.89
N LYS A 98 -17.61 0.06 -0.85
CA LYS A 98 -18.35 -0.40 -2.03
C LYS A 98 -18.47 0.71 -3.08
N ASN A 99 -18.85 1.91 -2.66
CA ASN A 99 -18.94 3.07 -3.55
C ASN A 99 -17.58 3.42 -4.19
N THR A 100 -16.51 3.46 -3.38
CA THR A 100 -15.16 3.74 -3.88
C THR A 100 -14.71 2.71 -4.91
N ASN A 101 -14.96 1.42 -4.65
CA ASN A 101 -14.64 0.35 -5.60
C ASN A 101 -15.44 0.49 -6.90
N LYS A 102 -16.74 0.82 -6.82
CA LYS A 102 -17.58 1.06 -7.99
C LYS A 102 -17.01 2.19 -8.87
N LEU A 103 -16.63 3.32 -8.27
CA LEU A 103 -16.05 4.45 -9.00
C LEU A 103 -14.70 4.10 -9.64
N ILE A 104 -13.83 3.37 -8.92
CA ILE A 104 -12.55 2.93 -9.46
C ILE A 104 -12.73 1.98 -10.64
N THR A 105 -13.63 1.00 -10.51
CA THR A 105 -13.90 0.03 -11.57
C THR A 105 -14.48 0.74 -12.79
N GLY A 106 -15.46 1.63 -12.62
CA GLY A 106 -16.03 2.41 -13.72
C GLY A 106 -14.99 3.29 -14.42
N ALA A 107 -14.15 4.01 -13.68
CA ALA A 107 -13.11 4.85 -14.27
C ALA A 107 -12.05 4.03 -15.03
N LYS A 108 -11.68 2.86 -14.51
CA LYS A 108 -10.78 1.93 -15.22
C LYS A 108 -11.42 1.43 -16.51
N GLN A 109 -12.70 1.04 -16.49
CA GLN A 109 -13.43 0.58 -17.66
C GLN A 109 -13.49 1.66 -18.74
N ILE A 110 -13.85 2.89 -18.37
CA ILE A 110 -13.87 4.04 -19.29
C ILE A 110 -12.48 4.26 -19.90
N TYR A 111 -11.44 4.30 -19.06
CA TYR A 111 -10.07 4.48 -19.53
C TYR A 111 -9.63 3.38 -20.50
N THR A 112 -9.87 2.11 -20.17
CA THR A 112 -9.51 1.00 -21.05
C THR A 112 -10.32 1.01 -22.35
N LYS A 113 -11.61 1.36 -22.28
CA LYS A 113 -12.48 1.48 -23.46
C LYS A 113 -11.96 2.56 -24.41
N ASN A 114 -11.64 3.74 -23.88
CA ASN A 114 -11.08 4.83 -24.68
C ASN A 114 -9.74 4.41 -25.29
N LYS A 115 -8.84 3.83 -24.49
CA LYS A 115 -7.53 3.36 -24.98
C LYS A 115 -7.64 2.33 -26.11
N ILE A 116 -8.61 1.42 -26.05
CA ILE A 116 -8.91 0.46 -27.12
C ILE A 116 -9.45 1.17 -28.36
N SER A 117 -10.39 2.10 -28.19
CA SER A 117 -10.97 2.89 -29.27
C SER A 117 -9.90 3.71 -30.01
N ASP A 118 -9.00 4.36 -29.27
CA ASP A 118 -7.91 5.17 -29.81
C ASP A 118 -6.89 4.33 -30.58
N SER A 119 -6.79 3.02 -30.28
CA SER A 119 -5.85 2.09 -30.90
C SER A 119 -6.47 1.30 -32.07
N LYS A 120 -7.70 1.62 -32.51
CA LYS A 120 -8.44 0.87 -33.53
C LYS A 120 -7.69 0.77 -34.86
N SER A 121 -6.93 1.79 -35.24
CA SER A 121 -6.16 1.83 -36.48
C SER A 121 -4.80 1.12 -36.39
N ASN A 122 -4.41 0.62 -35.22
CA ASN A 122 -3.13 -0.08 -35.01
C ASN A 122 -3.36 -1.42 -34.29
N PRO A 123 -3.53 -2.52 -35.04
CA PRO A 123 -3.77 -3.85 -34.48
C PRO A 123 -2.70 -4.30 -33.48
N LYS A 124 -1.42 -3.97 -33.73
CA LYS A 124 -0.30 -4.35 -32.85
C LYS A 124 -0.45 -3.72 -31.46
N GLU A 125 -0.80 -2.45 -31.41
CA GLU A 125 -1.05 -1.72 -30.16
C GLU A 125 -2.32 -2.22 -29.45
N LEU A 126 -3.38 -2.52 -30.22
CA LEU A 126 -4.60 -3.13 -29.67
C LEU A 126 -4.29 -4.47 -29.00
N PHE A 127 -3.60 -5.39 -29.69
CA PHE A 127 -3.22 -6.69 -29.13
C PHE A 127 -2.29 -6.53 -27.92
N ARG A 128 -1.37 -5.55 -27.93
CA ARG A 128 -0.53 -5.24 -26.76
C ARG A 128 -1.36 -4.83 -25.54
N ILE A 129 -2.37 -3.98 -25.73
CA ILE A 129 -3.29 -3.54 -24.67
C ILE A 129 -4.12 -4.72 -24.16
N VAL A 130 -4.73 -5.49 -25.05
CA VAL A 130 -5.56 -6.66 -24.71
C VAL A 130 -4.73 -7.70 -23.97
N ASN A 131 -3.53 -8.03 -24.46
CA ASN A 131 -2.62 -8.94 -23.78
C ASN A 131 -2.22 -8.41 -22.40
N GLY A 132 -2.03 -7.11 -22.23
CA GLY A 132 -1.77 -6.50 -20.92
C GLY A 132 -2.97 -6.58 -19.95
N LEU A 133 -4.19 -6.65 -20.46
CA LEU A 133 -5.41 -6.83 -19.65
C LEU A 133 -5.65 -8.31 -19.27
N ILE A 134 -5.35 -9.23 -20.20
CA ILE A 134 -5.61 -10.67 -20.05
C ILE A 134 -4.47 -11.39 -19.32
N LYS A 135 -3.22 -10.89 -19.39
CA LYS A 135 -2.08 -11.55 -18.74
C LYS A 135 -2.20 -11.53 -17.21
N HIS A 136 -2.78 -12.61 -16.70
CA HIS A 136 -2.53 -13.14 -15.36
C HIS A 136 -1.22 -13.94 -15.29
N SER A 137 -0.61 -14.25 -16.44
CA SER A 137 0.66 -14.97 -16.49
C SER A 137 1.84 -14.02 -16.40
N LYS A 138 2.72 -14.27 -15.41
CA LYS A 138 4.00 -13.58 -15.27
C LYS A 138 4.81 -13.77 -16.57
N PRO A 139 5.49 -12.74 -17.08
CA PRO A 139 6.56 -12.97 -18.06
C PRO A 139 7.56 -13.95 -17.42
N GLY A 140 7.75 -15.14 -18.01
CA GLY A 140 8.58 -16.21 -17.43
C GLY A 140 7.84 -17.27 -16.60
N ALA A 141 6.52 -17.36 -16.67
CA ALA A 141 5.83 -18.63 -16.37
C ALA A 141 6.03 -19.59 -17.55
N ASP A 142 7.29 -19.86 -17.86
CA ASP A 142 7.65 -20.84 -18.87
C ASP A 142 7.28 -22.21 -18.31
N LEU A 143 6.83 -23.10 -19.18
CA LEU A 143 6.64 -24.51 -18.83
C LEU A 143 7.95 -25.02 -18.19
N PRO A 144 7.86 -25.99 -17.26
CA PRO A 144 9.05 -26.60 -16.68
C PRO A 144 10.00 -26.98 -17.81
N GLN A 145 11.23 -26.45 -17.77
CA GLN A 145 12.22 -26.77 -18.77
C GLN A 145 12.61 -28.24 -18.58
N SER A 146 12.39 -29.07 -19.59
CA SER A 146 12.91 -30.44 -19.65
C SER A 146 13.53 -30.65 -21.02
N ASN A 147 14.60 -31.43 -21.03
CA ASN A 147 15.31 -31.83 -22.25
C ASN A 147 14.64 -33.05 -22.92
N ASP A 148 13.63 -33.66 -22.29
CA ASP A 148 12.88 -34.80 -22.79
C ASP A 148 11.36 -34.59 -22.65
N ASN A 149 10.68 -34.60 -23.79
CA ASN A 149 9.22 -34.44 -23.86
C ASN A 149 8.48 -35.56 -23.10
N ARG A 150 9.05 -36.77 -23.02
CA ARG A 150 8.42 -37.89 -22.30
C ARG A 150 8.46 -37.67 -20.80
N GLU A 151 9.61 -37.25 -20.27
CA GLU A 151 9.77 -36.89 -18.86
C GLU A 151 8.82 -35.75 -18.46
N LEU A 152 8.70 -34.71 -19.32
CA LEU A 152 7.78 -33.61 -19.08
C LEU A 152 6.32 -34.05 -19.08
N ALA A 153 5.93 -34.93 -20.01
CA ALA A 153 4.57 -35.48 -20.06
C ALA A 153 4.24 -36.30 -18.81
N THR A 154 5.18 -37.12 -18.31
CA THR A 154 5.03 -37.85 -17.06
C THR A 154 4.88 -36.91 -15.88
N LYS A 155 5.72 -35.87 -15.76
CA LYS A 155 5.59 -34.85 -14.70
C LYS A 155 4.24 -34.14 -14.72
N PHE A 156 3.68 -33.89 -15.91
CA PHE A 156 2.33 -33.34 -16.02
C PHE A 156 1.26 -34.33 -15.57
N ALA A 157 1.32 -35.59 -16.03
CA ALA A 157 0.40 -36.63 -15.62
C ALA A 157 0.39 -36.78 -14.08
N ASP A 158 1.57 -36.96 -13.48
CA ASP A 158 1.73 -37.09 -12.04
C ASP A 158 1.18 -35.86 -11.29
N TYR A 159 1.47 -34.65 -11.78
CA TYR A 159 0.95 -33.43 -11.16
C TYR A 159 -0.59 -33.38 -11.15
N PHE A 160 -1.21 -33.71 -12.30
CA PHE A 160 -2.67 -33.66 -12.41
C PHE A 160 -3.34 -34.79 -11.61
N ASP A 161 -2.77 -35.99 -11.60
CA ASP A 161 -3.28 -37.12 -10.83
C ASP A 161 -3.23 -36.81 -9.33
N ASN A 162 -2.07 -36.37 -8.82
CA ASN A 162 -1.92 -35.94 -7.42
C ASN A 162 -2.89 -34.82 -7.06
N LYS A 163 -3.10 -33.86 -7.97
CA LYS A 163 -4.03 -32.75 -7.75
C LYS A 163 -5.48 -33.23 -7.66
N ILE A 164 -5.88 -34.17 -8.52
CA ILE A 164 -7.22 -34.76 -8.50
C ILE A 164 -7.43 -35.53 -7.19
N GLU A 165 -6.48 -36.35 -6.77
CA GLU A 165 -6.53 -37.08 -5.50
C GLU A 165 -6.67 -36.11 -4.31
N HIS A 166 -5.87 -35.05 -4.29
CA HIS A 166 -5.92 -34.05 -3.22
C HIS A 166 -7.27 -33.33 -3.16
N ILE A 167 -7.86 -33.00 -4.31
CA ILE A 167 -9.20 -32.40 -4.39
C ILE A 167 -10.26 -33.37 -3.87
N LYS A 168 -10.21 -34.65 -4.28
CA LYS A 168 -11.14 -35.68 -3.80
C LYS A 168 -11.06 -35.84 -2.29
N ALA A 169 -9.86 -36.05 -1.75
CA ALA A 169 -9.63 -36.19 -0.30
C ALA A 169 -10.10 -34.96 0.48
N THR A 170 -9.85 -33.76 -0.05
CA THR A 170 -10.31 -32.51 0.58
C THR A 170 -11.84 -32.43 0.59
N THR A 171 -12.48 -32.84 -0.49
CA THR A 171 -13.95 -32.83 -0.61
C THR A 171 -14.58 -33.83 0.35
N GLU A 172 -14.04 -35.04 0.44
CA GLU A 172 -14.46 -36.08 1.38
C GLU A 172 -14.31 -35.63 2.84
N ARG A 173 -13.18 -34.98 3.18
CA ARG A 173 -12.96 -34.40 4.52
C ARG A 173 -14.00 -33.31 4.85
N ILE A 174 -14.31 -32.43 3.91
CA ILE A 174 -15.33 -31.39 4.14
C ILE A 174 -16.72 -32.01 4.32
N LEU A 175 -17.05 -33.04 3.55
CA LEU A 175 -18.33 -33.74 3.67
C LEU A 175 -18.45 -34.48 5.01
N SER A 176 -17.39 -35.15 5.47
CA SER A 176 -17.40 -35.84 6.77
C SER A 176 -17.50 -34.86 7.95
N GLU A 177 -16.76 -33.74 7.91
CA GLU A 177 -16.89 -32.65 8.88
C GLU A 177 -18.32 -32.06 8.93
N ALA A 178 -18.96 -31.88 7.76
CA ALA A 178 -20.32 -31.38 7.68
C ALA A 178 -21.37 -32.37 8.22
N VAL A 179 -21.18 -33.67 8.01
CA VAL A 179 -22.05 -34.73 8.57
C VAL A 179 -21.92 -34.80 10.09
N LEU A 180 -20.69 -34.74 10.62
CA LEU A 180 -20.43 -34.73 12.06
C LEU A 180 -21.01 -33.50 12.78
N LEU A 181 -21.01 -32.33 12.12
CA LEU A 181 -21.64 -31.11 12.64
C LEU A 181 -23.17 -31.21 12.67
N ARG A 182 -23.79 -31.92 11.72
CA ARG A 182 -25.25 -32.14 11.70
C ARG A 182 -25.72 -33.18 12.72
N ALA A 183 -24.85 -34.10 13.15
CA ALA A 183 -25.18 -35.09 14.18
C ALA A 183 -25.00 -34.58 15.63
N ARG A 184 -24.49 -33.35 15.80
CA ARG A 184 -24.24 -32.70 17.11
C ARG A 184 -25.31 -31.68 17.51
N PHE A 185 -26.42 -31.61 16.78
CA PHE A 185 -27.65 -30.88 17.11
C PHE A 185 -28.84 -31.82 16.94
#